data_AF-R6PVI9-F1
#
_entry.id   AF-R6PVI9-F1
#
_cell.length_a   1.000
_cell.length_b   1.000
_cell.length_c   1.000
_cell.angle_alpha   90.00
_cell.angle_beta   90.00
_cell.angle_gamma   90.00
#
_symmetry.space_group_name_H-M   'P 1'
#
loop_
_entity.id
_entity.type
_entity.pdbx_description
1 polymer ?
#
loop_
_entity_poly.entity_id
_entity_poly.type
_entity_poly.pdbx_seq_one_letter_code
_entity_poly.pdbx_strand_id
1 'polypeptide(L)' 'MNAEKWMHALEDRWVELPPYFITSSEKKLGRDDVLDYIDQINKSLEEAE' A
#
# COMPACT_ATOMS: atom_id res chain seq x y z
N MET A 1 -12.28 3.52 -12.28
CA MET A 1 -11.02 2.74 -12.43
C MET A 1 -11.14 1.39 -11.72
N ASN A 2 -10.34 0.37 -12.07
CA ASN A 2 -10.35 -0.91 -11.35
C ASN A 2 -9.98 -0.78 -9.86
N ALA A 3 -9.07 0.15 -9.54
CA ALA A 3 -8.67 0.46 -8.17
C ALA A 3 -9.85 0.97 -7.31
N GLU A 4 -10.64 1.91 -7.81
CA GLU A 4 -11.80 2.47 -7.08
C GLU A 4 -12.84 1.40 -6.74
N LYS A 5 -13.12 0.48 -7.67
CA LYS A 5 -14.06 -0.63 -7.41
C LYS A 5 -13.55 -1.56 -6.31
N TRP A 6 -12.23 -1.82 -6.29
CA TRP A 6 -11.60 -2.62 -5.26
C TRP A 6 -11.62 -1.91 -3.90
N MET A 7 -11.35 -0.60 -3.87
CA MET A 7 -11.43 0.22 -2.65
C MET A 7 -12.85 0.23 -2.05
N HIS A 8 -13.88 0.41 -2.88
CA HIS A 8 -15.27 0.34 -2.42
C HIS A 8 -15.66 -1.03 -1.86
N ALA A 9 -15.11 -2.13 -2.41
CA ALA A 9 -15.37 -3.46 -1.87
C ALA A 9 -14.78 -3.67 -0.47
N LEU A 10 -13.72 -2.93 -0.11
CA LEU A 10 -13.10 -3.02 1.21
C LEU A 10 -13.90 -2.29 2.30
N GLU A 11 -14.73 -1.31 1.93
CA GLU A 11 -15.57 -0.56 2.87
C GLU A 11 -16.58 -1.45 3.64
N ASP A 12 -16.90 -2.65 3.14
CA ASP A 12 -17.78 -3.63 3.82
C ASP A 12 -17.14 -4.30 5.06
N ARG A 13 -15.81 -4.22 5.20
CA ARG A 13 -15.06 -4.87 6.29
C ARG A 13 -14.15 -3.92 7.05
N TRP A 14 -13.69 -2.87 6.41
CA TRP A 14 -12.73 -1.93 6.97
C TRP A 14 -13.46 -0.66 7.43
N VAL A 15 -13.29 -0.31 8.72
CA VAL A 15 -13.79 0.96 9.28
C VAL A 15 -13.01 2.14 8.70
N GLU A 16 -11.72 1.94 8.45
CA GLU A 16 -10.85 2.85 7.71
C GLU A 16 -9.98 2.02 6.77
N LEU A 17 -9.79 2.50 5.53
CA LEU A 17 -8.98 1.80 4.56
C LEU A 17 -7.52 1.75 5.05
N PRO A 18 -6.87 0.56 5.04
CA PRO A 18 -5.47 0.48 5.38
C PRO A 18 -4.63 1.25 4.36
N PRO A 19 -3.38 1.62 4.70
CA PRO A 19 -2.45 2.22 3.74
C PRO A 19 -2.37 1.37 2.47
N TYR A 20 -2.64 1.98 1.31
CA TYR A 20 -2.63 1.31 0.01
C TYR A 20 -1.85 2.13 -1.01
N PHE A 21 -1.34 1.43 -2.03
CA PHE A 21 -0.53 2.02 -3.09
C PHE A 21 -1.17 1.72 -4.45
N ILE A 22 -1.35 2.75 -5.27
CA ILE A 22 -1.76 2.59 -6.67
C ILE A 22 -0.50 2.50 -7.52
N THR A 23 -0.20 1.32 -8.05
CA THR A 23 0.98 1.08 -8.88
C THR A 23 0.61 0.75 -10.32
N SER A 24 1.57 0.92 -11.23
CA SER A 24 1.44 0.45 -12.60
C SER A 24 2.80 -0.01 -13.11
N SER A 25 2.92 -1.31 -13.38
CA SER A 25 4.16 -1.88 -13.93
C SER A 25 4.48 -1.33 -15.32
N GLU A 26 3.46 -1.11 -16.16
CA GLU A 26 3.61 -0.53 -17.50
C GLU A 26 4.12 0.91 -17.43
N LYS A 27 3.50 1.74 -16.57
CA LYS A 27 3.86 3.16 -16.42
C LYS A 27 5.01 3.39 -15.45
N LYS A 28 5.56 2.32 -14.85
CA LYS A 28 6.57 2.35 -13.77
C LYS A 28 6.18 3.27 -12.62
N LEU A 29 4.89 3.33 -12.28
CA LEU A 29 4.35 4.20 -11.23
C LEU A 29 4.29 3.46 -9.89
N GLY A 30 4.67 4.15 -8.81
CA GLY A 30 4.48 3.70 -7.42
C GLY A 30 5.48 2.63 -6.95
N ARG A 31 6.54 2.36 -7.72
CA ARG A 31 7.60 1.42 -7.32
C ARG A 31 8.34 1.91 -6.08
N ASP A 32 8.82 3.15 -6.12
CA ASP A 32 9.67 3.69 -5.07
C ASP A 32 8.87 3.85 -3.77
N ASP A 33 7.65 4.40 -3.84
CA ASP A 33 6.74 4.54 -2.69
C ASP A 33 6.50 3.20 -1.96
N VAL A 34 6.33 2.11 -2.71
CA VAL A 34 6.12 0.77 -2.12
C VAL A 34 7.40 0.26 -1.47
N LEU A 35 8.55 0.43 -2.13
CA LEU A 35 9.83 -0.03 -1.59
C LEU A 35 10.22 0.75 -0.33
N ASP A 36 10.01 2.06 -0.32
CA ASP A 36 10.28 2.92 0.82
C ASP A 36 9.40 2.53 2.01
N TYR A 37 8.11 2.24 1.79
CA TYR A 37 7.23 1.77 2.86
C TYR A 37 7.65 0.41 3.45
N ILE A 38 8.07 -0.53 2.59
CA ILE A 38 8.59 -1.82 3.04
C ILE A 38 9.87 -1.63 3.87
N ASP A 39 10.78 -0.76 3.42
CA ASP A 39 12.02 -0.46 4.14
C ASP A 39 11.76 0.17 5.51
N GLN A 40 10.80 1.09 5.61
CA GLN A 40 10.38 1.67 6.89
C GLN A 40 9.87 0.62 7.89
N ILE A 41 9.09 -0.36 7.42
CA ILE A 41 8.60 -1.46 8.27
C ILE A 41 9.76 -2.35 8.71
N ASN A 42 10.66 -2.72 7.81
CA ASN A 42 11.79 -3.57 8.17
C ASN A 42 12.67 -2.91 9.23
N LYS A 43 12.95 -1.61 9.09
CA LYS A 43 13.70 -0.83 10.08
C LYS A 43 12.98 -0.77 11.43
N SER A 44 11.66 -0.56 11.45
CA SER A 44 10.92 -0.49 12.71
C SER A 44 10.87 -1.84 13.45
N LEU A 45 10.94 -2.96 12.71
CA LEU A 45 11.05 -4.30 13.29
C LEU A 45 12.45 -4.55 13.85
N GLU A 46 13.51 -4.16 13.12
CA GLU A 46 14.90 -4.28 13.61
C GLU A 46 15.15 -3.42 14.86
N GLU A 47 14.55 -2.24 14.95
CA GLU A 47 14.67 -1.36 16.13
C GLU A 47 13.88 -1.87 17.36
N ALA A 48 12.92 -2.75 17.16
CA ALA A 48 12.10 -3.33 18.23
C ALA A 48 12.72 -4.57 18.89
N GLU A 49 13.82 -5.11 18.32
CA GLU A 49 14.62 -6.21 18.86
C GLU A 49 15.71 -5.71 19.84
#